data_AF-A0AB74M2S8-F1
#
_entry.id   AF-A0AB74M2S8-F1
#
_cell.length_a   1.000
_cell.length_b   1.000
_cell.length_c   1.000
_cell.angle_alpha   90.00
_cell.angle_beta   90.00
_cell.angle_gamma   90.00
#
_symmetry.space_group_name_H-M   'P 1'
#
loop_
_entity.id
_entity.type
_entity.pdbx_description
1 polymer ?
#
loop_
_entity_poly.entity_id
_entity_poly.type
_entity_poly.pdbx_seq_one_letter_code
_entity_poly.pdbx_strand_id
1 'polypeptide(L)'
;MIKIGSDPDQIKKVQTAAAKSMKGSGYKYPTKSCAATLSQFLRAAGIDVPVTRGAQNLADRLRINRKWSRVKVGKQVAGDVGVCRSVKNDVAGADHIYLVIDNKNDDLMNIVDNQAQGKTHPRYASGKGRTATEYFLRAQAGEMRLAELDAGELDENLVEDEDTNDLPEPFMDDGSPRIENEAGAVSFREESEAETEDSEVDVPLVEELESARDPRADPAYFSELMFASGDAVGPFDRLASHLMSDLIADFGLNRDQAAGIVGNVGAECGGFSVLQERHPIRPPGGYGWCQWTGPRRKQFFSFCHEKGLSVDSYDGNLAFLSHELNTSYKRVLSNIQKSRTLEDATSIFLMQFEKPLTPNLRTRVRYATRALRAYEASGS
;
A
#
# COMPACT_ATOMS: atom_id res chain seq x y z
N MET A 1 13.58 -12.45 19.21
CA MET A 1 13.15 -11.07 19.56
C MET A 1 13.35 -10.77 21.04
N ILE A 2 12.62 -11.42 21.96
CA ILE A 2 12.71 -11.12 23.41
C ILE A 2 14.15 -11.14 23.92
N LYS A 3 14.92 -12.20 23.65
CA LYS A 3 16.33 -12.32 24.05
C LYS A 3 17.21 -11.13 23.63
N ILE A 4 16.98 -10.59 22.43
CA ILE A 4 17.72 -9.44 21.88
C ILE A 4 17.24 -8.15 22.55
N GLY A 5 15.93 -8.00 22.71
CA GLY A 5 15.33 -6.82 23.30
C GLY A 5 15.39 -6.75 24.82
N SER A 6 15.89 -7.78 25.51
CA SER A 6 16.14 -7.80 26.95
C SER A 6 17.61 -7.61 27.33
N ASP A 7 18.52 -7.70 26.37
CA ASP A 7 19.98 -7.59 26.58
C ASP A 7 20.46 -6.19 26.20
N PRO A 8 20.92 -5.36 27.17
CA PRO A 8 21.38 -3.99 26.93
C PRO A 8 22.37 -3.84 25.77
N ASP A 9 23.30 -4.78 25.62
CA ASP A 9 24.33 -4.68 24.58
C ASP A 9 23.74 -4.96 23.20
N GLN A 10 22.81 -5.92 23.11
CA GLN A 10 22.09 -6.23 21.87
C GLN A 10 21.12 -5.11 21.48
N ILE A 11 20.45 -4.48 22.46
CA ILE A 11 19.60 -3.30 22.23
C ILE A 11 20.43 -2.17 21.61
N LYS A 12 21.60 -1.84 22.19
CA LYS A 12 22.50 -0.81 21.65
C LYS A 12 22.95 -1.14 20.23
N LYS A 13 23.33 -2.39 19.97
CA LYS A 13 23.74 -2.85 18.62
C LYS A 13 22.65 -2.63 17.57
N VAL A 14 21.43 -3.03 17.90
CA VAL A 14 20.26 -2.85 17.02
C VAL A 14 19.96 -1.37 16.79
N GLN A 15 19.99 -0.56 17.84
CA GLN A 15 19.76 0.89 17.77
C GLN A 15 20.83 1.62 16.95
N THR A 16 22.12 1.24 17.10
CA THR A 16 23.21 1.76 16.26
C THR A 16 23.03 1.38 14.78
N ALA A 17 22.58 0.15 14.49
CA ALA A 17 22.24 -0.26 13.12
C ALA A 17 21.06 0.54 12.55
N ALA A 18 20.06 0.82 13.38
CA ALA A 18 18.93 1.68 13.02
C ALA A 18 19.38 3.11 12.74
N ALA A 19 20.22 3.70 13.60
CA ALA A 19 20.78 5.04 13.42
C ALA A 19 21.56 5.16 12.09
N LYS A 20 22.35 4.14 11.72
CA LYS A 20 23.03 4.09 10.41
C LYS A 20 22.03 4.08 9.25
N SER A 21 20.95 3.32 9.35
CA SER A 21 19.90 3.27 8.31
C SER A 21 19.04 4.53 8.20
N MET A 22 19.08 5.39 9.22
CA MET A 22 18.40 6.68 9.23
C MET A 22 19.21 7.81 8.58
N LYS A 23 20.50 7.60 8.26
CA LYS A 23 21.29 8.59 7.49
C LYS A 23 20.63 8.84 6.13
N GLY A 24 20.60 10.10 5.68
CA GLY A 24 19.91 10.53 4.45
C GLY A 24 18.41 10.82 4.62
N SER A 25 17.77 10.34 5.69
CA SER A 25 16.31 10.49 5.87
C SER A 25 15.81 11.92 6.14
N GLY A 26 16.72 12.87 6.39
CA GLY A 26 16.38 14.22 6.89
C GLY A 26 16.05 14.28 8.39
N TYR A 27 16.05 13.13 9.10
CA TYR A 27 15.79 13.06 10.55
C TYR A 27 17.00 12.56 11.33
N LYS A 28 17.23 13.14 12.51
CA LYS A 28 18.30 12.73 13.42
C LYS A 28 17.79 11.65 14.37
N TYR A 29 18.44 10.49 14.37
CA TYR A 29 18.18 9.43 15.35
C TYR A 29 18.36 9.96 16.79
N PRO A 30 17.52 9.56 17.77
CA PRO A 30 16.46 8.55 17.68
C PRO A 30 15.15 9.03 17.05
N THR A 31 15.03 10.31 16.68
CA THR A 31 13.78 10.90 16.21
C THR A 31 13.23 10.27 14.94
N LYS A 32 11.96 9.90 14.99
CA LYS A 32 11.17 9.28 13.94
C LYS A 32 11.77 7.97 13.43
N SER A 33 12.33 7.16 14.32
CA SER A 33 13.05 5.94 13.93
C SER A 33 12.47 4.63 14.50
N CYS A 34 11.26 4.66 15.06
CA CYS A 34 10.64 3.49 15.71
C CYS A 34 10.51 2.27 14.78
N ALA A 35 10.01 2.48 13.56
CA ALA A 35 9.89 1.42 12.56
C ALA A 35 11.26 0.89 12.12
N ALA A 36 12.23 1.77 11.86
CA ALA A 36 13.57 1.35 11.44
C ALA A 36 14.26 0.53 12.54
N THR A 37 14.12 0.97 13.79
CA THR A 37 14.64 0.28 14.97
C THR A 37 13.99 -1.09 15.15
N LEU A 38 12.66 -1.17 15.04
CA LEU A 38 11.96 -2.45 15.15
C LEU A 38 12.30 -3.40 14.00
N SER A 39 12.41 -2.92 12.76
CA SER A 39 12.90 -3.74 11.64
C SER A 39 14.28 -4.34 11.93
N GLN A 40 15.18 -3.60 12.56
CA GLN A 40 16.49 -4.12 12.95
C GLN A 40 16.39 -5.16 14.08
N PHE A 41 15.50 -4.99 15.06
CA PHE A 41 15.21 -6.04 16.06
C PHE A 41 14.69 -7.33 15.42
N LEU A 42 13.78 -7.20 14.45
CA LEU A 42 13.23 -8.31 13.69
C LEU A 42 14.33 -9.04 12.91
N ARG A 43 15.15 -8.30 12.15
CA ARG A 43 16.28 -8.85 11.40
C ARG A 43 17.32 -9.51 12.28
N ALA A 44 17.70 -8.89 13.41
CA ALA A 44 18.64 -9.47 14.37
C ALA A 44 18.11 -10.76 15.00
N ALA A 45 16.78 -10.88 15.14
CA ALA A 45 16.14 -12.12 15.56
C ALA A 45 16.14 -13.20 14.46
N GLY A 46 16.48 -12.84 13.22
CA GLY A 46 16.45 -13.66 12.01
C GLY A 46 15.17 -13.51 11.17
N ILE A 47 14.29 -12.54 11.50
CA ILE A 47 12.99 -12.37 10.83
C ILE A 47 13.29 -11.50 9.63
N ASP A 48 13.24 -12.12 8.45
CA ASP A 48 13.53 -11.41 7.21
C ASP A 48 12.41 -10.39 6.92
N VAL A 49 12.74 -9.13 7.16
CA VAL A 49 11.96 -7.94 6.84
C VAL A 49 12.91 -6.83 6.39
N PRO A 50 12.53 -6.03 5.38
CA PRO A 50 13.30 -4.85 5.02
C PRO A 50 13.33 -3.85 6.20
N VAL A 51 14.34 -2.98 6.19
CA VAL A 51 14.38 -1.87 7.14
C VAL A 51 13.35 -0.83 6.67
N THR A 52 12.26 -0.73 7.42
CA THR A 52 11.09 0.07 7.05
C THR A 52 11.07 1.37 7.83
N ARG A 53 10.74 2.47 7.15
CA ARG A 53 10.44 3.75 7.80
C ARG A 53 8.90 3.93 7.85
N GLY A 54 8.42 4.55 8.92
CA GLY A 54 6.99 4.72 9.20
C GLY A 54 6.36 3.52 9.91
N ALA A 55 5.75 3.75 11.07
CA ALA A 55 5.15 2.71 11.91
C ALA A 55 4.04 1.93 11.18
N GLN A 56 3.18 2.63 10.42
CA GLN A 56 2.12 1.99 9.64
C GLN A 56 2.65 1.01 8.58
N ASN A 57 3.70 1.38 7.84
CA ASN A 57 4.29 0.52 6.81
C ASN A 57 4.82 -0.79 7.40
N LEU A 58 5.52 -0.70 8.54
CA LEU A 58 6.03 -1.89 9.21
C LEU A 58 4.90 -2.75 9.78
N ALA A 59 3.88 -2.13 10.38
CA ALA A 59 2.71 -2.85 10.89
C ALA A 59 1.99 -3.61 9.77
N ASP A 60 1.84 -2.99 8.59
CA ASP A 60 1.26 -3.64 7.42
C ASP A 60 2.15 -4.77 6.90
N ARG A 61 3.47 -4.62 6.82
CA ARG A 61 4.37 -5.73 6.44
C ARG A 61 4.27 -6.92 7.39
N LEU A 62 4.23 -6.68 8.69
CA LEU A 62 4.09 -7.74 9.70
C LEU A 62 2.73 -8.44 9.61
N ARG A 63 1.64 -7.68 9.58
CA ARG A 63 0.27 -8.23 9.50
C ARG A 63 0.03 -8.93 8.17
N ILE A 64 0.41 -8.30 7.08
CA ILE A 64 0.01 -8.69 5.73
C ILE A 64 1.03 -9.67 5.12
N ASN A 65 2.29 -9.30 5.02
CA ASN A 65 3.31 -10.12 4.34
C ASN A 65 3.74 -11.30 5.22
N ARG A 66 3.92 -11.07 6.52
CA ARG A 66 4.34 -12.12 7.48
C ARG A 66 3.16 -12.83 8.14
N LYS A 67 1.91 -12.40 7.87
CA LYS A 67 0.67 -13.01 8.39
C LYS A 67 0.58 -13.02 9.91
N TRP A 68 1.17 -12.01 10.57
CA TRP A 68 1.07 -11.88 12.02
C TRP A 68 -0.37 -11.58 12.42
N SER A 69 -0.81 -12.18 13.52
CA SER A 69 -2.18 -12.06 13.97
C SER A 69 -2.38 -10.77 14.77
N ARG A 70 -3.49 -10.08 14.53
CA ARG A 70 -3.90 -8.93 15.36
C ARG A 70 -4.42 -9.42 16.70
N VAL A 71 -3.87 -8.87 17.78
CA VAL A 71 -4.21 -9.19 19.17
C VAL A 71 -4.80 -7.95 19.81
N LYS A 72 -5.89 -8.13 20.57
CA LYS A 72 -6.56 -7.04 21.30
C LYS A 72 -5.72 -6.58 22.48
N VAL A 73 -5.83 -5.29 22.83
CA VAL A 73 -5.26 -4.75 24.07
C VAL A 73 -5.81 -5.51 25.28
N GLY A 74 -4.94 -5.80 26.25
CA GLY A 74 -5.19 -6.68 27.39
C GLY A 74 -4.95 -8.17 27.11
N LYS A 75 -4.48 -8.53 25.92
CA LYS A 75 -4.10 -9.91 25.54
C LYS A 75 -2.68 -10.03 25.00
N GLN A 76 -1.91 -8.96 25.10
CA GLN A 76 -0.50 -8.93 24.71
C GLN A 76 0.31 -9.96 25.52
N VAL A 77 1.40 -10.43 24.93
CA VAL A 77 2.44 -11.25 25.59
C VAL A 77 3.81 -10.73 25.19
N ALA A 78 4.85 -11.17 25.90
CA ALA A 78 6.22 -10.90 25.50
C ALA A 78 6.47 -11.38 24.06
N GLY A 79 7.15 -10.54 23.26
CA GLY A 79 7.41 -10.79 21.84
C GLY A 79 6.35 -10.24 20.88
N ASP A 80 5.21 -9.76 21.39
CA ASP A 80 4.25 -9.03 20.55
C ASP A 80 4.80 -7.66 20.17
N VAL A 81 4.33 -7.16 19.03
CA VAL A 81 4.63 -5.80 18.55
C VAL A 81 3.42 -4.91 18.82
N GLY A 82 3.60 -3.84 19.59
CA GLY A 82 2.54 -2.87 19.87
C GLY A 82 2.49 -1.80 18.78
N VAL A 83 1.28 -1.52 18.30
CA VAL A 83 1.01 -0.50 17.27
C VAL A 83 0.15 0.61 17.88
N CYS A 84 0.69 1.82 17.94
CA CYS A 84 0.01 3.01 18.44
C CYS A 84 -0.69 3.75 17.31
N ARG A 85 -1.77 4.47 17.62
CA ARG A 85 -2.46 5.35 16.67
C ARG A 85 -2.74 6.70 17.33
N SER A 86 -2.19 7.77 16.77
CA SER A 86 -2.49 9.12 17.22
C SER A 86 -3.93 9.51 16.87
N VAL A 87 -4.55 10.27 17.77
CA VAL A 87 -5.83 10.96 17.54
C VAL A 87 -5.64 12.47 17.37
N LYS A 88 -4.41 12.99 17.57
CA LYS A 88 -4.11 14.43 17.62
C LYS A 88 -3.78 15.06 16.28
N ASN A 89 -3.23 14.29 15.37
CA ASN A 89 -2.92 14.76 14.02
C ASN A 89 -4.02 14.22 13.11
N ASP A 90 -4.66 15.06 12.30
CA ASP A 90 -5.72 14.72 11.33
C ASP A 90 -5.31 13.66 10.27
N VAL A 91 -4.18 12.99 10.49
CA VAL A 91 -3.56 11.95 9.69
C VAL A 91 -3.82 10.59 10.36
N ALA A 92 -4.96 9.97 10.02
CA ALA A 92 -5.31 8.63 10.52
C ALA A 92 -4.28 7.54 10.11
N GLY A 93 -3.49 7.02 11.06
CA GLY A 93 -2.48 5.98 10.82
C GLY A 93 -1.70 5.62 12.08
N ALA A 94 -0.94 4.51 12.04
CA ALA A 94 -0.06 4.15 13.14
C ALA A 94 1.15 5.09 13.20
N ASP A 95 1.32 5.77 14.33
CA ASP A 95 2.33 6.79 14.55
C ASP A 95 3.59 6.26 15.25
N HIS A 96 3.42 5.27 16.13
CA HIS A 96 4.51 4.62 16.88
C HIS A 96 4.37 3.10 16.91
N ILE A 97 5.51 2.40 16.88
CA ILE A 97 5.58 0.95 16.95
C ILE A 97 6.72 0.50 17.86
N TYR A 98 6.51 -0.55 18.65
CA TYR A 98 7.49 -1.01 19.65
C TYR A 98 7.40 -2.52 19.88
N LEU A 99 8.44 -3.11 20.49
CA LEU A 99 8.49 -4.52 20.86
C LEU A 99 8.21 -4.70 22.35
N VAL A 100 7.28 -5.59 22.70
CA VAL A 100 6.98 -5.97 24.08
C VAL A 100 8.02 -6.98 24.57
N ILE A 101 8.68 -6.68 25.71
CA ILE A 101 9.70 -7.55 26.31
C ILE A 101 9.14 -8.34 27.48
N ASP A 102 8.37 -7.69 28.35
CA ASP A 102 7.62 -8.35 29.41
C ASP A 102 6.33 -7.60 29.73
N ASN A 103 5.35 -8.30 30.30
CA ASN A 103 4.11 -7.70 30.79
C ASN A 103 4.12 -7.70 32.32
N LYS A 104 3.77 -6.57 32.93
CA LYS A 104 3.49 -6.51 34.36
C LYS A 104 2.01 -6.79 34.63
N ASN A 105 1.12 -6.32 33.76
CA ASN A 105 -0.31 -6.60 33.76
C ASN A 105 -0.91 -6.30 32.38
N ASP A 106 -2.25 -6.24 32.29
CA ASP A 106 -2.99 -6.00 31.04
C ASP A 106 -2.80 -4.59 30.45
N ASP A 107 -2.16 -3.66 31.17
CA ASP A 107 -1.90 -2.28 30.73
C ASP A 107 -0.40 -1.93 30.75
N LEU A 108 0.29 -2.19 31.86
CA LEU A 108 1.71 -1.89 32.03
C LEU A 108 2.60 -2.99 31.46
N MET A 109 3.46 -2.59 30.52
CA MET A 109 4.45 -3.43 29.87
C MET A 109 5.84 -2.83 30.04
N ASN A 110 6.84 -3.69 29.92
CA ASN A 110 8.22 -3.28 29.67
C ASN A 110 8.51 -3.51 28.18
N ILE A 111 8.96 -2.48 27.49
CA ILE A 111 9.12 -2.49 26.05
C ILE A 111 10.54 -2.08 25.65
N VAL A 112 10.88 -2.34 24.39
CA VAL A 112 12.06 -1.76 23.75
C VAL A 112 11.65 -1.09 22.45
N ASP A 113 12.19 0.10 22.22
CA ASP A 113 12.04 0.87 20.99
C ASP A 113 13.29 1.77 20.78
N ASN A 114 13.14 2.85 20.01
CA ASN A 114 14.19 3.81 19.73
C ASN A 114 14.39 4.89 20.82
N GLN A 115 13.46 5.03 21.78
CA GLN A 115 13.41 6.18 22.70
C GLN A 115 14.34 6.02 23.91
N ALA A 116 14.65 4.78 24.31
CA ALA A 116 15.55 4.50 25.43
C ALA A 116 16.78 3.74 24.94
N GLN A 117 17.93 4.41 24.84
CA GLN A 117 19.14 3.77 24.33
C GLN A 117 19.63 2.68 25.28
N GLY A 118 19.90 1.49 24.73
CA GLY A 118 20.47 0.36 25.46
C GLY A 118 19.63 -0.19 26.62
N LYS A 119 18.37 0.19 26.76
CA LYS A 119 17.53 -0.27 27.86
C LYS A 119 16.07 -0.42 27.46
N THR A 120 15.38 -1.32 28.14
CA THR A 120 13.93 -1.37 28.12
C THR A 120 13.35 -0.26 28.98
N HIS A 121 12.12 0.17 28.70
CA HIS A 121 11.42 1.15 29.52
C HIS A 121 9.93 0.81 29.65
N PRO A 122 9.26 1.29 30.71
CA PRO A 122 7.84 1.05 30.89
C PRO A 122 7.02 1.76 29.81
N ARG A 123 5.94 1.12 29.36
CA ARG A 123 4.89 1.72 28.53
C ARG A 123 3.52 1.18 28.94
N TYR A 124 2.52 2.05 28.91
CA TYR A 124 1.13 1.70 29.16
C TYR A 124 0.41 1.50 27.83
N ALA A 125 -0.30 0.40 27.66
CA ALA A 125 -1.12 0.14 26.48
C ALA A 125 -2.21 1.21 26.32
N SER A 126 -2.75 1.69 27.43
CA SER A 126 -3.70 2.83 27.51
C SER A 126 -3.12 4.18 27.10
N GLY A 127 -1.79 4.32 26.98
CA GLY A 127 -1.15 5.56 26.55
C GLY A 127 -1.13 6.67 27.61
N LYS A 128 -0.98 6.39 28.90
CA LYS A 128 -0.91 7.40 29.99
C LYS A 128 0.07 8.57 29.70
N GLY A 129 -0.40 9.62 29.01
CA GLY A 129 0.41 10.76 28.55
C GLY A 129 1.17 10.57 27.23
N ARG A 130 0.95 9.47 26.50
CA ARG A 130 1.57 9.15 25.19
C ARG A 130 0.51 8.56 24.25
N THR A 131 0.81 8.35 22.97
CA THR A 131 -0.15 7.68 22.10
C THR A 131 -0.49 6.26 22.60
N ALA A 132 -1.80 6.01 22.70
CA ALA A 132 -2.36 4.73 23.11
C ALA A 132 -2.12 3.64 22.05
N THR A 133 -1.97 2.41 22.52
CA THR A 133 -1.83 1.24 21.65
C THR A 133 -3.20 0.83 21.14
N GLU A 134 -3.37 0.75 19.82
CA GLU A 134 -4.63 0.34 19.21
C GLU A 134 -4.74 -1.19 19.18
N TYR A 135 -3.64 -1.87 18.88
CA TYR A 135 -3.56 -3.33 18.82
C TYR A 135 -2.13 -3.83 18.90
N PHE A 136 -2.00 -5.14 19.07
CA PHE A 136 -0.73 -5.86 19.03
C PHE A 136 -0.66 -6.78 17.80
N LEU A 137 0.53 -7.06 17.33
CA LEU A 137 0.81 -8.04 16.27
C LEU A 137 1.64 -9.19 16.85
N ARG A 138 1.17 -10.42 16.62
CA ARG A 138 1.81 -11.64 17.11
C ARG A 138 2.33 -12.51 15.99
N ALA A 139 3.61 -12.88 16.08
CA ALA A 139 4.25 -13.83 15.18
C ALA A 139 3.61 -15.23 15.29
N GLN A 140 3.49 -15.92 14.16
CA GLN A 140 3.13 -17.35 14.15
C GLN A 140 4.39 -18.17 14.44
N ALA A 141 4.28 -19.25 15.22
CA ALA A 141 5.44 -20.03 15.65
C ALA A 141 6.17 -20.70 14.45
N GLY A 142 7.42 -20.32 14.22
CA GLY A 142 8.34 -20.93 13.25
C GLY A 142 9.80 -20.55 13.59
N GLU A 143 10.67 -21.55 13.67
CA GLU A 143 12.02 -21.52 14.28
C GLU A 143 13.03 -20.55 13.63
N MET A 144 13.92 -19.99 14.45
CA MET A 144 14.86 -18.93 14.07
C MET A 144 16.25 -19.13 14.68
N ARG A 145 17.32 -18.99 13.87
CA ARG A 145 18.74 -19.04 14.30
C ARG A 145 19.38 -17.65 14.26
N LEU A 146 20.15 -17.34 15.31
CA LEU A 146 20.85 -16.08 15.58
C LEU A 146 22.29 -16.08 15.03
N ALA A 147 22.78 -14.91 14.62
CA ALA A 147 24.21 -14.61 14.48
C ALA A 147 24.50 -13.18 15.00
N GLU A 148 25.55 -13.04 15.79
CA GLU A 148 25.92 -11.85 16.58
C GLU A 148 26.87 -10.91 15.83
N LEU A 149 26.77 -9.59 16.05
CA LEU A 149 27.80 -8.60 15.66
C LEU A 149 27.94 -7.48 16.70
N ASP A 150 29.09 -6.80 16.66
CA ASP A 150 29.79 -6.07 17.74
C ASP A 150 29.41 -4.57 17.89
N ALA A 151 29.68 -3.99 19.07
CA ALA A 151 29.11 -2.72 19.56
C ALA A 151 30.06 -1.51 19.52
N GLY A 152 29.47 -0.32 19.34
CA GLY A 152 30.07 1.00 19.61
C GLY A 152 28.98 1.98 20.07
N GLU A 153 29.27 2.72 21.15
CA GLU A 153 28.36 3.53 21.98
C GLU A 153 27.68 4.72 21.27
N LEU A 154 26.51 5.18 21.77
CA LEU A 154 26.07 6.59 21.83
C LEU A 154 24.74 6.82 22.63
N ASP A 155 24.85 7.69 23.65
CA ASP A 155 23.96 8.70 24.31
C ASP A 155 22.42 8.57 24.47
N GLU A 156 21.93 8.77 25.71
CA GLU A 156 20.54 8.65 26.19
C GLU A 156 19.85 10.01 26.42
N ASN A 157 18.76 10.30 25.70
CA ASN A 157 17.72 11.25 26.15
C ASN A 157 16.35 10.76 25.68
N LEU A 158 15.39 10.65 26.61
CA LEU A 158 14.01 10.21 26.35
C LEU A 158 13.29 11.25 25.47
N VAL A 159 13.04 10.90 24.22
CA VAL A 159 12.33 11.76 23.26
C VAL A 159 10.82 11.64 23.48
N GLU A 160 10.13 12.78 23.46
CA GLU A 160 8.67 12.86 23.48
C GLU A 160 8.06 12.25 22.21
N ASP A 161 6.76 11.96 22.26
CA ASP A 161 5.99 11.17 21.28
C ASP A 161 6.35 11.48 19.80
N GLU A 162 6.98 10.51 19.13
CA GLU A 162 7.53 10.70 17.78
C GLU A 162 6.52 10.23 16.72
N ASP A 163 5.86 11.17 16.04
CA ASP A 163 4.99 10.85 14.91
C ASP A 163 5.81 10.46 13.66
N THR A 164 5.64 9.22 13.19
CA THR A 164 6.35 8.67 12.02
C THR A 164 5.50 8.53 10.76
N ASN A 165 4.27 9.04 10.75
CA ASN A 165 3.31 8.83 9.66
C ASN A 165 3.79 9.30 8.27
N ASP A 166 4.68 10.30 8.21
CA ASP A 166 5.09 10.94 6.96
C ASP A 166 6.45 10.44 6.41
N LEU A 167 7.01 9.36 6.96
CA LEU A 167 8.33 8.89 6.55
C LEU A 167 8.27 8.00 5.29
N PRO A 168 8.96 8.36 4.20
CA PRO A 168 9.12 7.49 3.04
C PRO A 168 10.13 6.37 3.29
N GLU A 169 9.91 5.18 2.70
CA GLU A 169 10.82 4.04 2.86
C GLU A 169 12.17 4.23 2.11
N PRO A 170 13.30 3.74 2.68
CA PRO A 170 14.65 3.86 2.11
C PRO A 170 14.99 2.79 1.07
N PHE A 171 14.19 1.73 0.99
CA PHE A 171 14.34 0.66 0.01
C PHE A 171 13.07 0.57 -0.82
N MET A 172 13.23 0.23 -2.09
CA MET A 172 12.16 -0.24 -2.94
C MET A 172 11.75 -1.64 -2.44
N ASP A 173 10.52 -2.06 -2.74
CA ASP A 173 9.96 -3.26 -2.12
C ASP A 173 10.47 -4.59 -2.69
N ASP A 174 11.36 -4.54 -3.68
CA ASP A 174 12.20 -5.65 -4.13
C ASP A 174 13.53 -5.76 -3.36
N GLY A 175 13.74 -4.88 -2.36
CA GLY A 175 14.95 -4.82 -1.55
C GLY A 175 16.06 -3.95 -2.15
N SER A 176 15.85 -3.32 -3.31
CA SER A 176 16.81 -2.40 -3.90
C SER A 176 16.85 -1.04 -3.17
N PRO A 177 18.00 -0.35 -3.12
CA PRO A 177 18.08 0.98 -2.51
C PRO A 177 17.26 2.01 -3.29
N ARG A 178 16.51 2.86 -2.58
CA ARG A 178 15.86 4.02 -3.20
C ARG A 178 16.93 5.08 -3.49
N ILE A 179 17.07 5.51 -4.74
CA ILE A 179 18.06 6.55 -5.12
C ILE A 179 17.51 7.90 -4.68
N GLU A 180 18.15 8.50 -3.67
CA GLU A 180 17.92 9.89 -3.25
C GLU A 180 18.81 10.80 -4.11
N ASN A 181 18.22 11.70 -4.91
CA ASN A 181 18.99 12.70 -5.64
C ASN A 181 19.31 13.88 -4.71
N GLU A 182 20.59 14.24 -4.61
CA GLU A 182 21.07 15.39 -3.83
C GLU A 182 20.71 16.73 -4.51
N ALA A 183 19.46 17.15 -4.38
CA ALA A 183 18.97 18.54 -4.43
C ALA A 183 17.47 18.50 -4.74
N GLY A 184 16.63 18.97 -3.82
CA GLY A 184 15.17 19.00 -3.99
C GLY A 184 14.67 20.01 -5.03
N ALA A 185 15.01 19.84 -6.31
CA ALA A 185 14.45 20.61 -7.43
C ALA A 185 14.36 19.76 -8.71
N VAL A 186 13.20 19.79 -9.37
CA VAL A 186 12.97 19.18 -10.68
C VAL A 186 13.21 20.25 -11.73
N SER A 187 14.20 20.07 -12.61
CA SER A 187 14.32 20.86 -13.85
C SER A 187 14.09 19.98 -15.07
N PHE A 188 13.32 20.55 -16.00
CA PHE A 188 12.96 19.96 -17.29
C PHE A 188 14.07 20.21 -18.31
N ARG A 189 14.27 19.25 -19.21
CA ARG A 189 14.97 19.46 -20.47
C ARG A 189 14.06 19.00 -21.61
N GLU A 190 13.61 19.97 -22.39
CA GLU A 190 12.97 19.80 -23.70
C GLU A 190 14.04 19.40 -24.73
N GLU A 191 13.68 18.47 -25.62
CA GLU A 191 14.25 18.24 -26.96
C GLU A 191 13.20 17.34 -27.65
N SER A 192 12.36 17.83 -28.57
CA SER A 192 12.54 18.36 -29.93
C SER A 192 12.11 17.33 -30.97
N GLU A 193 11.29 17.80 -31.90
CA GLU A 193 10.54 17.10 -32.94
C GLU A 193 11.38 16.27 -33.91
N ALA A 194 10.76 15.21 -34.47
CA ALA A 194 11.00 14.77 -35.83
C ALA A 194 9.76 14.04 -36.37
N GLU A 195 9.15 14.67 -37.38
CA GLU A 195 8.18 14.09 -38.30
C GLU A 195 8.78 12.92 -39.10
N THR A 196 7.95 11.98 -39.55
CA THR A 196 7.94 11.52 -40.96
C THR A 196 6.77 10.57 -41.26
N GLU A 197 5.96 11.04 -42.21
CA GLU A 197 5.39 10.37 -43.39
C GLU A 197 4.36 9.22 -43.28
N ASP A 198 3.25 9.50 -43.97
CA ASP A 198 2.11 8.68 -44.34
C ASP A 198 2.47 7.43 -45.15
N SER A 199 1.67 6.37 -44.95
CA SER A 199 1.28 5.50 -46.06
C SER A 199 -0.13 4.96 -45.83
N GLU A 200 -1.04 5.41 -46.69
CA GLU A 200 -2.40 4.92 -46.84
C GLU A 200 -2.42 3.44 -47.24
N VAL A 201 -3.23 2.63 -46.56
CA VAL A 201 -3.63 1.31 -47.04
C VAL A 201 -5.15 1.23 -47.04
N ASP A 202 -5.67 1.15 -48.25
CA ASP A 202 -7.06 0.99 -48.66
C ASP A 202 -7.64 -0.34 -48.12
N VAL A 203 -8.76 -0.30 -47.41
CA VAL A 203 -9.48 -1.49 -46.91
C VAL A 203 -10.95 -1.41 -47.35
N PRO A 204 -11.52 -2.45 -48.00
CA PRO A 204 -12.84 -2.36 -48.59
C PRO A 204 -13.96 -2.37 -47.56
N LEU A 205 -15.04 -1.67 -47.92
CA LEU A 205 -16.34 -1.60 -47.26
C LEU A 205 -16.89 -2.97 -46.85
N VAL A 206 -17.17 -3.12 -45.56
CA VAL A 206 -18.08 -4.14 -45.02
C VAL A 206 -19.25 -3.40 -44.39
N GLU A 207 -20.25 -3.11 -45.22
CA GLU A 207 -21.64 -3.03 -44.76
C GLU A 207 -22.10 -4.44 -44.37
N GLU A 208 -23.01 -4.51 -43.39
CA GLU A 208 -23.57 -5.70 -42.75
C GLU A 208 -22.81 -6.21 -41.51
N LEU A 209 -23.00 -5.51 -40.38
CA LEU A 209 -23.09 -6.10 -39.03
C LEU A 209 -23.72 -5.09 -38.02
N GLU A 210 -24.79 -4.40 -38.42
CA GLU A 210 -25.55 -3.50 -37.53
C GLU A 210 -26.64 -4.22 -36.71
N SER A 211 -26.31 -5.30 -36.02
CA SER A 211 -27.20 -5.79 -34.97
C SER A 211 -26.44 -6.28 -33.75
N ALA A 212 -26.65 -5.57 -32.64
CA ALA A 212 -26.09 -5.75 -31.28
C ALA A 212 -24.74 -5.07 -30.99
N ARG A 213 -24.62 -3.76 -31.28
CA ARG A 213 -23.59 -2.94 -30.61
C ARG A 213 -24.10 -2.57 -29.20
N ASP A 214 -23.42 -3.07 -28.17
CA ASP A 214 -23.69 -2.69 -26.78
C ASP A 214 -23.46 -1.17 -26.64
N PRO A 215 -24.45 -0.37 -26.20
CA PRO A 215 -24.29 1.08 -26.07
C PRO A 215 -23.18 1.49 -25.09
N ARG A 216 -22.64 0.56 -24.29
CA ARG A 216 -21.47 0.78 -23.43
C ARG A 216 -20.16 0.84 -24.21
N ALA A 217 -20.07 0.20 -25.39
CA ALA A 217 -18.89 0.13 -26.25
C ALA A 217 -18.60 1.43 -27.04
N ASP A 218 -19.30 2.53 -26.76
CA ASP A 218 -19.14 3.82 -27.43
C ASP A 218 -18.13 4.71 -26.67
N PRO A 219 -17.01 5.12 -27.30
CA PRO A 219 -16.08 6.11 -26.73
C PRO A 219 -16.74 7.42 -26.26
N ALA A 220 -17.89 7.78 -26.82
CA ALA A 220 -18.66 8.96 -26.42
C ALA A 220 -19.22 8.84 -24.99
N TYR A 221 -19.57 7.64 -24.53
CA TYR A 221 -20.11 7.41 -23.19
C TYR A 221 -19.09 7.75 -22.10
N PHE A 222 -17.80 7.45 -22.32
CA PHE A 222 -16.74 7.82 -21.38
C PHE A 222 -16.49 9.34 -21.35
N SER A 223 -16.53 10.00 -22.50
CA SER A 223 -16.43 11.46 -22.60
C SER A 223 -17.59 12.13 -21.86
N GLU A 224 -18.80 11.64 -22.06
CA GLU A 224 -19.99 12.12 -21.34
C GLU A 224 -19.87 11.88 -19.83
N LEU A 225 -19.42 10.69 -19.39
CA LEU A 225 -19.23 10.41 -17.97
C LEU A 225 -18.14 11.31 -17.34
N MET A 226 -17.09 11.67 -18.08
CA MET A 226 -15.99 12.51 -17.58
C MET A 226 -16.30 14.02 -17.64
N PHE A 227 -17.10 14.46 -18.61
CA PHE A 227 -17.37 15.87 -18.89
C PHE A 227 -18.83 16.31 -18.70
N ALA A 228 -19.73 15.43 -18.23
CA ALA A 228 -21.08 15.79 -17.81
C ALA A 228 -21.01 16.92 -16.78
N SER A 229 -21.37 18.11 -17.24
CA SER A 229 -21.23 19.38 -16.54
C SER A 229 -22.60 19.71 -15.95
N GLY A 230 -22.78 19.44 -14.66
CA GLY A 230 -24.03 19.77 -13.98
C GLY A 230 -24.13 19.28 -12.53
N ASP A 231 -23.50 18.16 -12.19
CA ASP A 231 -23.62 17.58 -10.85
C ASP A 231 -22.45 17.95 -9.94
N ALA A 232 -22.72 18.15 -8.65
CA ALA A 232 -21.74 18.42 -7.59
C ALA A 232 -20.75 17.24 -7.32
N VAL A 233 -20.78 16.21 -8.17
CA VAL A 233 -20.08 14.94 -8.06
C VAL A 233 -18.88 14.94 -9.03
N GLY A 234 -17.66 14.70 -8.53
CA GLY A 234 -16.44 14.81 -9.32
C GLY A 234 -16.25 13.67 -10.34
N PRO A 235 -15.34 13.81 -11.33
CA PRO A 235 -15.12 12.82 -12.39
C PRO A 235 -14.72 11.43 -11.85
N PHE A 236 -13.93 11.37 -10.77
CA PHE A 236 -13.64 10.11 -10.08
C PHE A 236 -14.91 9.45 -9.54
N ASP A 237 -15.80 10.23 -8.91
CA ASP A 237 -16.95 9.68 -8.18
C ASP A 237 -17.94 9.00 -9.14
N ARG A 238 -18.15 9.58 -10.34
CA ARG A 238 -18.99 8.99 -11.39
C ARG A 238 -18.40 7.71 -11.98
N LEU A 239 -17.11 7.71 -12.31
CA LEU A 239 -16.45 6.49 -12.80
C LEU A 239 -16.39 5.39 -11.74
N ALA A 240 -16.12 5.77 -10.49
CA ALA A 240 -16.04 4.83 -9.39
C ALA A 240 -17.39 4.17 -9.09
N SER A 241 -18.50 4.93 -9.08
CA SER A 241 -19.84 4.38 -8.86
C SER A 241 -20.27 3.46 -10.01
N HIS A 242 -19.96 3.83 -11.26
CA HIS A 242 -20.25 3.00 -12.42
C HIS A 242 -19.44 1.68 -12.39
N LEU A 243 -18.13 1.77 -12.15
CA LEU A 243 -17.26 0.60 -12.01
C LEU A 243 -17.67 -0.33 -10.87
N MET A 244 -18.12 0.23 -9.74
CA MET A 244 -18.68 -0.57 -8.66
C MET A 244 -19.93 -1.33 -9.11
N SER A 245 -20.84 -0.67 -9.84
CA SER A 245 -22.06 -1.29 -10.36
C SER A 245 -21.75 -2.49 -11.26
N ASP A 246 -20.81 -2.32 -12.20
CA ASP A 246 -20.40 -3.39 -13.11
C ASP A 246 -19.72 -4.54 -12.37
N LEU A 247 -18.80 -4.25 -11.44
CA LEU A 247 -18.15 -5.30 -10.64
C LEU A 247 -19.13 -6.06 -9.74
N ILE A 248 -20.16 -5.41 -9.21
CA ILE A 248 -21.23 -6.06 -8.46
C ILE A 248 -22.03 -6.99 -9.37
N ALA A 249 -22.44 -6.51 -10.54
CA ALA A 249 -23.23 -7.27 -11.50
C ALA A 249 -22.47 -8.49 -12.06
N ASP A 250 -21.22 -8.30 -12.47
CA ASP A 250 -20.42 -9.32 -13.14
C ASP A 250 -19.94 -10.43 -12.20
N PHE A 251 -19.71 -10.09 -10.92
CA PHE A 251 -19.04 -10.98 -9.98
C PHE A 251 -19.85 -11.32 -8.72
N GLY A 252 -21.07 -10.78 -8.58
CA GLY A 252 -21.91 -10.97 -7.41
C GLY A 252 -21.25 -10.45 -6.13
N LEU A 253 -20.48 -9.37 -6.22
CA LEU A 253 -19.83 -8.74 -5.07
C LEU A 253 -20.83 -7.93 -4.26
N ASN A 254 -20.57 -7.77 -2.97
CA ASN A 254 -21.23 -6.71 -2.21
C ASN A 254 -20.51 -5.36 -2.41
N ARG A 255 -21.15 -4.28 -1.95
CA ARG A 255 -20.63 -2.91 -2.09
C ARG A 255 -19.23 -2.70 -1.49
N ASP A 256 -18.93 -3.30 -0.33
CA ASP A 256 -17.62 -3.14 0.32
C ASP A 256 -16.52 -3.88 -0.47
N GLN A 257 -16.88 -5.04 -1.05
CA GLN A 257 -16.00 -5.85 -1.88
C GLN A 257 -15.66 -5.14 -3.19
N ALA A 258 -16.67 -4.61 -3.89
CA ALA A 258 -16.48 -3.85 -5.11
C ALA A 258 -15.70 -2.56 -4.85
N ALA A 259 -16.05 -1.81 -3.80
CA ALA A 259 -15.33 -0.61 -3.40
C ALA A 259 -13.85 -0.89 -3.07
N GLY A 260 -13.54 -2.05 -2.47
CA GLY A 260 -12.15 -2.45 -2.20
C GLY A 260 -11.32 -2.67 -3.47
N ILE A 261 -11.93 -3.17 -4.54
CA ILE A 261 -11.29 -3.28 -5.87
C ILE A 261 -11.09 -1.87 -6.45
N VAL A 262 -12.16 -1.07 -6.52
CA VAL A 262 -12.12 0.30 -7.08
C VAL A 262 -11.15 1.19 -6.32
N GLY A 263 -11.00 1.01 -5.01
CA GLY A 263 -10.02 1.74 -4.19
C GLY A 263 -8.57 1.46 -4.57
N ASN A 264 -8.25 0.23 -4.97
CA ASN A 264 -6.94 -0.11 -5.50
C ASN A 264 -6.73 0.50 -6.88
N VAL A 265 -7.69 0.32 -7.79
CA VAL A 265 -7.68 0.89 -9.14
C VAL A 265 -7.47 2.41 -9.08
N GLY A 266 -8.23 3.10 -8.24
CA GLY A 266 -8.10 4.54 -8.05
C GLY A 266 -6.72 4.97 -7.53
N ALA A 267 -6.06 4.14 -6.71
CA ALA A 267 -4.69 4.42 -6.27
C ALA A 267 -3.66 4.21 -7.39
N GLU A 268 -3.83 3.19 -8.23
CA GLU A 268 -2.92 2.88 -9.34
C GLU A 268 -2.95 3.94 -10.44
N CYS A 269 -4.14 4.40 -10.83
CA CYS A 269 -4.31 5.33 -11.97
C CYS A 269 -4.61 6.77 -11.56
N GLY A 270 -4.35 7.15 -10.30
CA GLY A 270 -4.57 8.51 -9.81
C GLY A 270 -6.04 8.96 -9.93
N GLY A 271 -6.98 8.05 -9.62
CA GLY A 271 -8.41 8.27 -9.75
C GLY A 271 -8.87 8.39 -11.21
N PHE A 272 -8.37 7.51 -12.08
CA PHE A 272 -8.65 7.44 -13.52
C PHE A 272 -8.05 8.57 -14.36
N SER A 273 -7.14 9.38 -13.79
CA SER A 273 -6.50 10.50 -14.49
C SER A 273 -5.16 10.16 -15.13
N VAL A 274 -4.59 8.98 -14.82
CA VAL A 274 -3.26 8.56 -15.28
C VAL A 274 -3.32 7.12 -15.76
N LEU A 275 -3.38 6.93 -17.08
CA LEU A 275 -3.31 5.59 -17.68
C LEU A 275 -1.86 5.15 -17.92
N GLN A 276 -1.00 6.03 -18.40
CA GLN A 276 0.42 5.73 -18.62
C GLN A 276 1.25 6.10 -17.39
N GLU A 277 2.05 5.16 -16.90
CA GLU A 277 3.00 5.43 -15.82
C GLU A 277 3.94 6.59 -16.22
N ARG A 278 4.02 7.62 -15.37
CA ARG A 278 4.77 8.86 -15.68
C ARG A 278 6.28 8.72 -15.54
N HIS A 279 6.73 7.94 -14.56
CA HIS A 279 8.15 7.79 -14.23
C HIS A 279 8.53 6.32 -14.04
N PRO A 280 8.43 5.49 -15.09
CA PRO A 280 8.72 4.09 -14.97
C PRO A 280 10.20 3.84 -14.76
N ILE A 281 10.53 2.98 -13.80
CA ILE A 281 11.91 2.52 -13.57
C ILE A 281 12.47 1.87 -14.83
N ARG A 282 11.61 1.13 -15.55
CA ARG A 282 11.92 0.56 -16.87
C ARG A 282 10.82 0.91 -17.86
N PRO A 283 11.12 1.70 -18.90
CA PRO A 283 10.16 1.96 -19.98
C PRO A 283 9.68 0.66 -20.63
N PRO A 284 8.40 0.58 -21.06
CA PRO A 284 7.41 1.67 -21.04
C PRO A 284 6.64 1.79 -19.72
N GLY A 285 6.92 0.98 -18.69
CA GLY A 285 6.19 1.02 -17.42
C GLY A 285 4.80 0.39 -17.45
N GLY A 286 3.98 0.77 -16.48
CA GLY A 286 2.57 0.43 -16.32
C GLY A 286 1.67 1.15 -17.31
N TYR A 287 0.57 0.50 -17.71
CA TYR A 287 -0.49 1.13 -18.48
C TYR A 287 -1.87 0.67 -18.02
N GLY A 288 -2.87 1.54 -18.13
CA GLY A 288 -4.27 1.24 -17.82
C GLY A 288 -4.59 1.44 -16.34
N TRP A 289 -5.83 1.10 -15.98
CA TRP A 289 -6.37 1.31 -14.63
C TRP A 289 -5.59 0.60 -13.53
N CYS A 290 -5.21 -0.67 -13.75
CA CYS A 290 -4.43 -1.44 -12.79
C CYS A 290 -2.91 -1.33 -13.01
N GLN A 291 -2.48 -0.32 -13.78
CA GLN A 291 -1.07 -0.10 -14.15
C GLN A 291 -0.36 -1.40 -14.56
N TRP A 292 -0.96 -2.16 -15.50
CA TRP A 292 -0.40 -3.43 -15.95
C TRP A 292 1.02 -3.22 -16.49
N THR A 293 1.99 -3.90 -15.88
CA THR A 293 3.42 -3.77 -16.17
C THR A 293 3.97 -5.04 -16.83
N GLY A 294 5.07 -4.90 -17.58
CA GLY A 294 5.81 -6.03 -18.13
C GLY A 294 4.95 -6.97 -19.00
N PRO A 295 4.95 -8.29 -18.75
CA PRO A 295 4.12 -9.24 -19.52
C PRO A 295 2.61 -8.94 -19.46
N ARG A 296 2.10 -8.47 -18.31
CA ARG A 296 0.66 -8.14 -18.18
C ARG A 296 0.27 -6.96 -19.07
N ARG A 297 1.17 -5.99 -19.26
CA ARG A 297 0.94 -4.88 -20.21
C ARG A 297 0.74 -5.38 -21.64
N LYS A 298 1.58 -6.31 -22.08
CA LYS A 298 1.48 -6.89 -23.43
C LYS A 298 0.19 -7.70 -23.60
N GLN A 299 -0.19 -8.44 -22.56
CA GLN A 299 -1.45 -9.18 -22.54
C GLN A 299 -2.65 -8.24 -22.61
N PHE A 300 -2.63 -7.12 -21.87
CA PHE A 300 -3.66 -6.09 -21.94
C PHE A 300 -3.82 -5.55 -23.37
N PHE A 301 -2.70 -5.17 -24.01
CA PHE A 301 -2.74 -4.58 -25.34
C PHE A 301 -3.21 -5.58 -26.40
N SER A 302 -2.73 -6.83 -26.33
CA SER A 302 -3.18 -7.91 -27.23
C SER A 302 -4.67 -8.21 -27.04
N PHE A 303 -5.12 -8.28 -25.79
CA PHE A 303 -6.52 -8.54 -25.46
C PHE A 303 -7.44 -7.45 -26.02
N CYS A 304 -7.10 -6.17 -25.82
CA CYS A 304 -7.87 -5.06 -26.36
C CYS A 304 -7.89 -5.09 -27.90
N HIS A 305 -6.74 -5.32 -28.54
CA HIS A 305 -6.65 -5.45 -29.99
C HIS A 305 -7.53 -6.60 -30.54
N GLU A 306 -7.44 -7.80 -29.95
CA GLU A 306 -8.23 -8.97 -30.33
C GLU A 306 -9.74 -8.79 -30.13
N LYS A 307 -10.14 -7.93 -29.18
CA LYS A 307 -11.54 -7.63 -28.88
C LYS A 307 -12.08 -6.39 -29.58
N GLY A 308 -11.25 -5.68 -30.37
CA GLY A 308 -11.64 -4.42 -31.00
C GLY A 308 -11.94 -3.31 -29.98
N LEU A 309 -11.32 -3.36 -28.80
CA LEU A 309 -11.48 -2.38 -27.73
C LEU A 309 -10.28 -1.44 -27.70
N SER A 310 -10.49 -0.19 -27.31
CA SER A 310 -9.38 0.75 -27.10
C SER A 310 -8.72 0.55 -25.73
N VAL A 311 -7.39 0.60 -25.67
CA VAL A 311 -6.61 0.44 -24.43
C VAL A 311 -6.82 1.59 -23.43
N ASP A 312 -7.30 2.74 -23.88
CA ASP A 312 -7.62 3.91 -23.05
C ASP A 312 -9.11 4.05 -22.69
N SER A 313 -9.95 3.15 -23.21
CA SER A 313 -11.40 3.16 -22.94
C SER A 313 -11.76 2.51 -21.62
N TYR A 314 -12.94 2.87 -21.11
CA TYR A 314 -13.56 2.20 -19.96
C TYR A 314 -13.69 0.69 -20.20
N ASP A 315 -14.28 0.30 -21.33
CA ASP A 315 -14.54 -1.11 -21.63
C ASP A 315 -13.27 -1.90 -21.82
N GLY A 316 -12.24 -1.33 -22.45
CA GLY A 316 -10.95 -2.00 -22.58
C GLY A 316 -10.37 -2.36 -21.22
N ASN A 317 -10.33 -1.37 -20.31
CA ASN A 317 -9.79 -1.56 -18.97
C ASN A 317 -10.65 -2.50 -18.11
N LEU A 318 -11.98 -2.34 -18.11
CA LEU A 318 -12.89 -3.23 -17.39
C LEU A 318 -12.84 -4.65 -17.94
N ALA A 319 -12.92 -4.84 -19.26
CA ALA A 319 -12.95 -6.15 -19.88
C ALA A 319 -11.69 -6.97 -19.59
N PHE A 320 -10.50 -6.33 -19.60
CA PHE A 320 -9.27 -7.05 -19.26
C PHE A 320 -9.14 -7.33 -17.75
N LEU A 321 -9.52 -6.39 -16.88
CA LEU A 321 -9.63 -6.66 -15.45
C LEU A 321 -10.57 -7.85 -15.18
N SER A 322 -11.74 -7.87 -15.83
CA SER A 322 -12.72 -8.94 -15.70
C SER A 322 -12.21 -10.26 -16.27
N HIS A 323 -11.45 -10.23 -17.37
CA HIS A 323 -10.78 -11.41 -17.91
C HIS A 323 -9.79 -12.00 -16.90
N GLU A 324 -8.92 -11.19 -16.30
CA GLU A 324 -7.95 -11.65 -15.31
C GLU A 324 -8.64 -12.21 -14.05
N LEU A 325 -9.68 -11.54 -13.54
CA LEU A 325 -10.45 -12.00 -12.38
C LEU A 325 -11.21 -13.31 -12.63
N ASN A 326 -11.62 -13.58 -13.87
CA ASN A 326 -12.25 -14.86 -14.23
C ASN A 326 -11.26 -15.99 -14.52
N THR A 327 -10.00 -15.66 -14.80
CA THR A 327 -8.98 -16.62 -15.24
C THR A 327 -7.83 -16.72 -14.25
N SER A 328 -6.71 -16.03 -14.52
CA SER A 328 -5.45 -16.09 -13.77
C SER A 328 -5.57 -15.63 -12.31
N TYR A 329 -6.55 -14.78 -12.00
CA TYR A 329 -6.81 -14.25 -10.66
C TYR A 329 -8.14 -14.71 -10.05
N LYS A 330 -8.74 -15.80 -10.54
CA LYS A 330 -9.98 -16.38 -9.99
C LYS A 330 -9.92 -16.67 -8.47
N ARG A 331 -8.74 -17.06 -7.98
CA ARG A 331 -8.52 -17.27 -6.54
C ARG A 331 -8.61 -15.96 -5.75
N VAL A 332 -8.15 -14.85 -6.32
CA VAL A 332 -8.22 -13.52 -5.70
C VAL A 332 -9.67 -13.10 -5.58
N LEU A 333 -10.44 -13.22 -6.66
CA LEU A 333 -11.87 -12.95 -6.65
C LEU A 333 -12.59 -13.77 -5.56
N SER A 334 -12.32 -15.08 -5.47
CA SER A 334 -12.91 -15.93 -4.43
C SER A 334 -12.52 -15.49 -3.01
N ASN A 335 -11.32 -14.94 -2.82
CA ASN A 335 -10.91 -14.42 -1.52
C ASN A 335 -11.61 -13.10 -1.19
N ILE A 336 -11.79 -12.22 -2.18
CA ILE A 336 -12.55 -10.97 -2.03
C ILE A 336 -13.99 -11.27 -1.65
N GLN A 337 -14.64 -12.22 -2.32
CA GLN A 337 -16.01 -12.66 -2.00
C GLN A 337 -16.17 -13.18 -0.55
N LYS A 338 -15.07 -13.63 0.09
CA LYS A 338 -15.05 -14.09 1.49
C LYS A 338 -14.69 -13.01 2.50
N SER A 339 -14.25 -11.84 2.03
CA SER A 339 -13.90 -10.72 2.89
C SER A 339 -15.13 -10.13 3.56
N ARG A 340 -14.93 -9.55 4.75
CA ARG A 340 -16.03 -9.05 5.61
C ARG A 340 -16.08 -7.54 5.74
N THR A 341 -15.00 -6.85 5.41
CA THR A 341 -14.90 -5.40 5.51
C THR A 341 -14.29 -4.80 4.25
N LEU A 342 -14.54 -3.51 4.05
CA LEU A 342 -13.93 -2.71 3.01
C LEU A 342 -12.39 -2.82 3.02
N GLU A 343 -11.77 -2.72 4.20
CA GLU A 343 -10.32 -2.82 4.35
C GLU A 343 -9.79 -4.22 4.03
N ASP A 344 -10.52 -5.28 4.37
CA ASP A 344 -10.14 -6.66 4.04
C ASP A 344 -10.20 -6.86 2.52
N ALA A 345 -11.28 -6.44 1.86
CA ALA A 345 -11.41 -6.50 0.40
C ALA A 345 -10.28 -5.72 -0.30
N THR A 346 -10.06 -4.48 0.15
CA THR A 346 -9.00 -3.61 -0.35
C THR A 346 -7.64 -4.27 -0.18
N SER A 347 -7.36 -4.85 0.99
CA SER A 347 -6.10 -5.53 1.29
C SER A 347 -5.92 -6.81 0.48
N ILE A 348 -6.99 -7.56 0.19
CA ILE A 348 -6.89 -8.79 -0.61
C ILE A 348 -6.54 -8.46 -2.05
N PHE A 349 -7.24 -7.50 -2.67
CA PHE A 349 -6.95 -7.09 -4.05
C PHE A 349 -5.54 -6.50 -4.14
N LEU A 350 -5.16 -5.64 -3.20
CA LEU A 350 -3.81 -5.09 -3.08
C LEU A 350 -2.73 -6.17 -3.10
N MET A 351 -2.88 -7.20 -2.26
CA MET A 351 -1.80 -8.16 -2.02
C MET A 351 -1.78 -9.34 -2.96
N GLN A 352 -2.90 -9.60 -3.62
CA GLN A 352 -3.03 -10.79 -4.45
C GLN A 352 -3.16 -10.47 -5.93
N PHE A 353 -3.69 -9.28 -6.27
CA PHE A 353 -3.81 -8.79 -7.64
C PHE A 353 -2.70 -7.78 -7.96
N GLU A 354 -2.67 -6.64 -7.26
CA GLU A 354 -1.74 -5.54 -7.60
C GLU A 354 -0.30 -5.90 -7.26
N LYS A 355 -0.07 -6.43 -6.05
CA LYS A 355 1.25 -6.72 -5.50
C LYS A 355 2.23 -5.59 -5.80
N PRO A 356 1.83 -4.32 -5.53
CA PRO A 356 2.70 -3.21 -5.81
C PRO A 356 3.92 -3.37 -4.92
N LEU A 357 4.95 -2.65 -5.30
CA LEU A 357 6.08 -2.51 -4.43
C LEU A 357 5.56 -1.95 -3.08
N THR A 358 5.14 -0.68 -3.04
CA THR A 358 4.71 -0.07 -1.79
C THR A 358 3.21 -0.27 -1.62
N PRO A 359 2.73 -0.96 -0.56
CA PRO A 359 1.32 -1.31 -0.45
C PRO A 359 0.41 -0.08 -0.40
N ASN A 360 0.78 1.00 0.29
CA ASN A 360 -0.03 2.22 0.40
C ASN A 360 -1.52 1.95 0.74
N LEU A 361 -1.78 0.96 1.60
CA LEU A 361 -3.13 0.47 1.90
C LEU A 361 -4.05 1.61 2.35
N ARG A 362 -3.53 2.57 3.12
CA ARG A 362 -4.28 3.74 3.57
C ARG A 362 -4.86 4.57 2.42
N THR A 363 -4.05 4.87 1.40
CA THR A 363 -4.50 5.64 0.23
C THR A 363 -5.56 4.87 -0.54
N ARG A 364 -5.39 3.54 -0.66
CA ARG A 364 -6.34 2.65 -1.33
C ARG A 364 -7.67 2.56 -0.59
N VAL A 365 -7.63 2.45 0.74
CA VAL A 365 -8.84 2.49 1.59
C VAL A 365 -9.52 3.87 1.47
N ARG A 366 -8.77 4.97 1.38
CA ARG A 366 -9.37 6.30 1.17
C ARG A 366 -10.11 6.39 -0.17
N TYR A 367 -9.53 5.85 -1.24
CA TYR A 367 -10.23 5.75 -2.52
C TYR A 367 -11.43 4.80 -2.45
N ALA A 368 -11.30 3.66 -1.75
CA ALA A 368 -12.37 2.70 -1.56
C ALA A 368 -13.58 3.33 -0.83
N THR A 369 -13.34 4.04 0.28
CA THR A 369 -14.37 4.76 1.03
C THR A 369 -15.03 5.86 0.19
N ARG A 370 -14.24 6.56 -0.64
CA ARG A 370 -14.78 7.57 -1.55
C ARG A 370 -15.67 6.94 -2.63
N ALA A 371 -15.22 5.85 -3.25
CA ALA A 371 -15.99 5.09 -4.23
C ALA A 371 -17.31 4.58 -3.64
N LEU A 372 -17.26 4.00 -2.44
CA LEU A 372 -18.45 3.50 -1.74
C LEU A 372 -19.48 4.62 -1.51
N ARG A 373 -19.03 5.79 -1.04
CA ARG A 373 -19.90 6.97 -0.84
C ARG A 373 -20.52 7.45 -2.17
N ALA A 374 -19.74 7.45 -3.24
CA ALA A 374 -20.22 7.86 -4.56
C ALA A 374 -21.30 6.89 -5.08
N TYR A 375 -21.09 5.58 -4.92
CA TYR A 375 -22.05 4.53 -5.27
C TYR A 375 -23.34 4.62 -4.44
N GLU A 376 -23.23 4.85 -3.13
CA GLU A 376 -24.41 5.06 -2.27
C GLU A 376 -25.20 6.32 -2.65
N ALA A 377 -24.52 7.36 -3.11
CA ALA A 377 -25.15 8.61 -3.54
C ALA A 377 -25.82 8.51 -4.92
N SER A 378 -25.39 7.59 -5.79
CA SER A 378 -25.96 7.41 -7.14
C SER A 378 -27.28 6.62 -7.15
N GLY A 379 -27.75 6.14 -6.00
CA GLY A 379 -29.02 5.41 -5.87
C GLY A 379 -29.06 4.07 -6.64
N SER A 380 -27.89 3.48 -6.88
CA SER A 380 -27.68 2.27 -7.70
C SER A 380 -27.71 0.98 -6.89
#